data_AF-A0A2N0AJA0-F1
#
_entry.id   AF-A0A2N0AJA0-F1
#
_cell.length_a   1.000
_cell.length_b   1.000
_cell.length_c   1.000
_cell.angle_alpha   90.00
_cell.angle_beta   90.00
_cell.angle_gamma   90.00
#
_symmetry.space_group_name_H-M   'P 1'
#
loop_
_entity.id
_entity.type
_entity.pdbx_description
1 polymer ?
#
loop_
_entity_poly.entity_id
_entity_poly.type
_entity_poly.pdbx_seq_one_letter_code
_entity_poly.pdbx_strand_id
1 'polypeptide(L)'
;MRNLLLIFSLLSFSFCSQEDWREQMEAKNQKVILQVEQDHKQFDSYRLNPKDWSVSSKTKELAIENFLKEISKTKKAEAFYVSWEEKLTVIFPNTKGSGTLLDTTPLDEYRKVLESREEFAITELSNLLAEKTFTIESIDWEKPRLFGNLKGYKPKNLKLKIMGKSVSIPQIKMVFQTNSGYKVGVLSP
;
A
#
# COMPACT_ATOMS: atom_id res chain seq x y z
N MET A 1 25.38 -55.83 -38.61
CA MET A 1 24.57 -54.61 -38.81
C MET A 1 23.51 -54.35 -37.74
N ARG A 2 23.07 -55.33 -36.93
CA ARG A 2 22.05 -55.13 -35.87
C ARG A 2 22.57 -54.36 -34.63
N ASN A 3 23.85 -54.48 -34.30
CA ASN A 3 24.45 -53.80 -33.14
C ASN A 3 24.85 -52.34 -33.41
N LEU A 4 25.01 -51.94 -34.68
CA LEU A 4 25.34 -50.55 -35.03
C LEU A 4 24.12 -49.61 -34.91
N LEU A 5 22.93 -50.12 -35.22
CA LEU A 5 21.66 -49.39 -35.07
C LEU A 5 21.32 -49.09 -33.61
N LEU A 6 21.71 -49.96 -32.68
CA LEU A 6 21.53 -49.76 -31.23
C LEU A 6 22.42 -48.65 -30.67
N ILE A 7 23.66 -48.52 -31.19
CA ILE A 7 24.59 -47.47 -30.76
C ILE A 7 24.13 -46.10 -31.28
N PHE A 8 23.61 -46.03 -32.51
CA PHE A 8 23.03 -44.80 -33.04
C PHE A 8 21.73 -44.41 -32.32
N SER A 9 20.92 -45.38 -31.89
CA SER A 9 19.71 -45.14 -31.10
C SER A 9 20.00 -44.65 -29.67
N LEU A 10 21.15 -44.98 -29.08
CA LEU A 10 21.53 -44.56 -27.73
C LEU A 10 22.19 -43.18 -27.70
N LEU A 11 22.82 -42.74 -28.79
CA LEU A 11 23.43 -41.41 -28.93
C LEU A 11 22.39 -40.29 -29.13
N SER A 12 21.18 -40.63 -29.57
CA SER A 12 20.07 -39.67 -29.80
C SER A 12 19.38 -39.16 -28.53
N PHE A 13 19.72 -39.67 -27.34
CA PHE A 13 19.06 -39.31 -26.07
C PHE A 13 19.85 -38.34 -25.18
N SER A 14 20.99 -37.79 -25.63
CA SER A 14 21.91 -37.04 -24.75
C SER A 14 21.90 -35.51 -24.91
N PHE A 15 20.89 -34.93 -25.56
CA PHE A 15 20.71 -33.47 -25.60
C PHE A 15 19.30 -33.06 -25.20
N CYS A 16 18.89 -33.47 -24.00
CA CYS A 16 17.92 -32.68 -23.25
C CYS A 16 18.74 -31.61 -22.53
N SER A 17 18.90 -30.44 -23.16
CA SER A 17 19.45 -29.26 -22.47
C SER A 17 18.46 -28.89 -21.37
N GLN A 18 18.68 -29.43 -20.18
CA GLN A 18 17.98 -28.99 -18.98
C GLN A 18 18.41 -27.54 -18.79
N GLU A 19 17.60 -26.60 -19.29
CA GLU A 19 17.86 -25.17 -19.10
C GLU A 19 18.14 -24.93 -17.62
N ASP A 20 19.27 -24.30 -17.31
CA ASP A 20 19.66 -24.11 -15.92
C ASP A 20 18.64 -23.16 -15.26
N TRP A 21 17.80 -23.74 -14.42
CA TRP A 21 16.77 -23.01 -13.68
C TRP A 21 17.38 -21.85 -12.88
N ARG A 22 18.68 -21.91 -12.53
CA ARG A 22 19.41 -20.82 -11.88
C ARG A 22 19.57 -19.62 -12.78
N GLU A 23 19.96 -19.82 -14.04
CA GLU A 23 20.11 -18.75 -15.03
C GLU A 23 18.74 -18.10 -15.34
N GLN A 24 17.68 -18.90 -15.41
CA GLN A 24 16.32 -18.36 -15.59
C GLN A 24 15.84 -17.54 -14.38
N MET A 25 16.13 -18.00 -13.16
CA MET A 25 15.79 -17.27 -11.93
C MET A 25 16.59 -15.99 -11.81
N GLU A 26 17.88 -16.00 -12.17
CA GLU A 26 18.73 -14.82 -12.19
C GLU A 26 18.23 -13.79 -13.20
N ALA A 27 17.89 -14.22 -14.42
CA ALA A 27 17.31 -13.34 -15.44
C ALA A 27 15.97 -12.73 -14.99
N LYS A 28 15.11 -13.50 -14.30
CA LYS A 28 13.86 -12.98 -13.71
C LYS A 28 14.13 -11.97 -12.60
N ASN A 29 15.08 -12.25 -11.71
CA ASN A 29 15.46 -11.34 -10.62
C ASN A 29 16.00 -10.02 -11.17
N GLN A 30 16.85 -10.07 -12.19
CA GLN A 30 17.36 -8.85 -12.85
C GLN A 30 16.24 -8.02 -13.46
N LYS A 31 15.24 -8.65 -14.09
CA LYS A 31 14.05 -7.93 -14.60
C LYS A 31 13.27 -7.23 -13.48
N VAL A 32 13.07 -7.90 -12.35
CA VAL A 32 12.38 -7.32 -11.18
C VAL A 32 13.16 -6.13 -10.63
N ILE A 33 14.49 -6.26 -10.47
CA ILE A 33 15.36 -5.18 -10.00
C ILE A 33 15.25 -3.96 -10.93
N LEU A 34 15.37 -4.18 -12.25
CA LEU A 34 15.26 -3.11 -13.23
C LEU A 34 13.89 -2.43 -13.20
N GLN A 35 12.81 -3.18 -13.00
CA GLN A 35 11.47 -2.61 -12.87
C GLN A 35 11.34 -1.74 -11.61
N VAL A 36 11.81 -2.24 -10.47
CA VAL A 36 11.82 -1.48 -9.20
C VAL A 36 12.62 -0.18 -9.36
N GLU A 37 13.78 -0.23 -10.02
CA GLU A 37 14.59 0.96 -10.30
C GLU A 37 13.86 1.97 -11.20
N GLN A 38 13.09 1.50 -12.19
CA GLN A 38 12.28 2.37 -13.05
C GLN A 38 11.16 3.05 -12.26
N ASP A 39 10.43 2.29 -11.45
CA ASP A 39 9.38 2.83 -10.57
C ASP A 39 9.96 3.87 -9.60
N HIS A 40 11.15 3.58 -9.06
CA HIS A 40 11.89 4.47 -8.18
C HIS A 40 12.30 5.78 -8.84
N LYS A 41 12.66 5.77 -10.13
CA LYS A 41 12.94 7.00 -10.90
C LYS A 41 11.68 7.83 -11.08
N GLN A 42 10.53 7.19 -11.27
CA GLN A 42 9.25 7.90 -11.33
C GLN A 42 8.98 8.65 -10.02
N PHE A 43 9.18 7.99 -8.86
CA PHE A 43 9.00 8.65 -7.55
C PHE A 43 9.97 9.81 -7.32
N ASP A 44 11.23 9.66 -7.76
CA ASP A 44 12.21 10.75 -7.67
C ASP A 44 11.77 11.98 -8.48
N SER A 45 11.13 11.77 -9.63
CA SER A 45 10.60 12.88 -10.44
C SER A 45 9.49 13.67 -9.72
N TYR A 46 8.60 12.98 -8.99
CA TYR A 46 7.57 13.63 -8.17
C TYR A 46 8.13 14.32 -6.93
N ARG A 47 9.23 13.82 -6.37
CA ARG A 47 9.93 14.49 -5.27
C ARG A 47 10.46 15.87 -5.65
N LEU A 48 10.88 16.04 -6.91
CA LEU A 48 11.33 17.34 -7.44
C LEU A 48 10.18 18.33 -7.68
N ASN A 49 8.96 17.83 -7.90
CA ASN A 49 7.75 18.63 -8.14
C ASN A 49 6.63 18.19 -7.19
N PRO A 50 6.76 18.48 -5.88
CA PRO A 50 5.89 17.93 -4.86
C PRO A 50 4.43 18.33 -5.11
N LYS A 51 3.56 17.32 -5.12
CA LYS A 51 2.10 17.50 -5.12
C LYS A 51 1.57 17.55 -3.69
N ASP A 52 0.32 17.95 -3.55
CA ASP A 52 -0.38 18.01 -2.28
C ASP A 52 -1.77 17.35 -2.41
N TRP A 53 -2.48 17.21 -1.29
CA TRP A 53 -3.81 16.62 -1.23
C TRP A 53 -4.81 17.40 -2.08
N SER A 54 -5.63 16.68 -2.84
CA SER A 54 -6.78 17.28 -3.53
C SER A 54 -7.85 17.75 -2.55
N VAL A 55 -8.02 17.00 -1.45
CA VAL A 55 -8.91 17.29 -0.34
C VAL A 55 -8.18 16.97 0.97
N SER A 56 -8.24 17.90 1.92
CA SER A 56 -7.57 17.76 3.22
C SER A 56 -8.48 18.18 4.37
N SER A 57 -8.14 17.71 5.56
CA SER A 57 -8.73 18.16 6.82
C SER A 57 -7.76 19.04 7.60
N LYS A 58 -8.29 19.94 8.44
CA LYS A 58 -7.47 20.90 9.19
C LYS A 58 -6.64 20.27 10.31
N THR A 59 -7.10 19.15 10.86
CA THR A 59 -6.43 18.41 11.94
C THR A 59 -6.44 16.90 11.63
N LYS A 60 -5.54 16.16 12.27
CA LYS A 60 -5.48 14.69 12.14
C LYS A 60 -6.73 14.00 12.69
N GLU A 61 -7.35 14.54 13.74
CA GLU A 61 -8.62 14.06 14.30
C GLU A 61 -9.76 14.27 13.29
N LEU A 62 -9.83 15.45 12.69
CA LEU A 62 -10.87 15.78 11.71
C LEU A 62 -10.70 14.96 10.42
N ALA A 63 -9.46 14.61 10.04
CA ALA A 63 -9.21 13.69 8.93
C ALA A 63 -9.84 12.31 9.17
N ILE A 64 -9.69 11.76 10.38
CA ILE A 64 -10.33 10.50 10.77
C ILE A 64 -11.84 10.65 10.80
N GLU A 65 -12.36 11.74 11.39
CA GLU A 65 -13.80 11.97 11.48
C GLU A 65 -14.46 12.07 10.10
N ASN A 66 -13.89 12.88 9.20
CA ASN A 66 -14.40 13.06 7.85
C ASN A 66 -14.35 11.75 7.04
N PHE A 67 -13.24 11.00 7.15
CA PHE A 67 -13.11 9.69 6.53
C PHE A 67 -14.14 8.69 7.04
N LEU A 68 -14.33 8.57 8.36
CA LEU A 68 -15.32 7.64 8.92
C LEU A 68 -16.75 8.04 8.54
N LYS A 69 -17.05 9.35 8.47
CA LYS A 69 -18.35 9.87 8.00
C LYS A 69 -18.59 9.53 6.53
N GLU A 70 -17.57 9.66 5.70
CA GLU A 70 -17.62 9.27 4.29
C GLU A 70 -17.93 7.78 4.16
N ILE A 71 -17.14 6.91 4.83
CA ILE A 71 -17.34 5.45 4.82
C ILE A 71 -18.75 5.07 5.30
N SER A 72 -19.23 5.71 6.38
CA SER A 72 -20.57 5.45 6.91
C SER A 72 -21.70 5.78 5.92
N LYS A 73 -21.48 6.73 4.99
CA LYS A 73 -22.49 7.20 4.03
C LYS A 73 -22.37 6.51 2.68
N THR A 74 -21.15 6.36 2.16
CA THR A 74 -20.90 5.89 0.79
C THR A 74 -20.43 4.45 0.72
N LYS A 75 -20.03 3.87 1.87
CA LYS A 75 -19.37 2.55 1.96
C LYS A 75 -18.04 2.48 1.19
N LYS A 76 -17.47 3.63 0.81
CA LYS A 76 -16.25 3.74 0.00
C LYS A 76 -15.33 4.81 0.56
N ALA A 77 -14.03 4.61 0.33
CA ALA A 77 -13.00 5.60 0.62
C ALA A 77 -12.74 6.43 -0.65
N GLU A 78 -13.10 7.71 -0.63
CA GLU A 78 -13.02 8.60 -1.78
C GLU A 78 -12.24 9.87 -1.42
N ALA A 79 -12.92 10.94 -0.96
CA ALA A 79 -12.31 12.25 -0.83
C ALA A 79 -11.36 12.36 0.36
N PHE A 80 -11.64 11.68 1.48
CA PHE A 80 -10.87 11.81 2.72
C PHE A 80 -9.81 10.73 2.92
N TYR A 81 -9.64 9.87 1.93
CA TYR A 81 -8.58 8.86 1.86
C TYR A 81 -7.60 9.18 0.73
N VAL A 82 -6.32 8.84 0.91
CA VAL A 82 -5.29 9.05 -0.13
C VAL A 82 -5.57 8.14 -1.33
N SER A 83 -5.92 8.76 -2.46
CA SER A 83 -6.13 8.09 -3.74
C SER A 83 -4.84 7.47 -4.29
N TRP A 84 -4.94 6.56 -5.25
CA TRP A 84 -3.75 5.97 -5.88
C TRP A 84 -2.81 7.03 -6.47
N GLU A 85 -3.37 8.06 -7.13
CA GLU A 85 -2.56 9.16 -7.68
C GLU A 85 -1.84 9.94 -6.58
N GLU A 86 -2.50 10.24 -5.45
CA GLU A 86 -1.84 10.88 -4.31
C GLU A 86 -0.81 9.96 -3.64
N LYS A 87 -1.03 8.64 -3.64
CA LYS A 87 -0.01 7.68 -3.19
C LYS A 87 1.24 7.78 -4.07
N LEU A 88 1.08 7.77 -5.39
CA LEU A 88 2.18 7.87 -6.36
C LEU A 88 2.93 9.20 -6.28
N THR A 89 2.21 10.30 -6.13
CA THR A 89 2.76 11.66 -6.28
C THR A 89 3.15 12.32 -4.96
N VAL A 90 2.61 11.85 -3.83
CA VAL A 90 2.87 12.44 -2.51
C VAL A 90 3.46 11.43 -1.54
N ILE A 91 2.86 10.24 -1.36
CA ILE A 91 3.32 9.28 -0.34
C ILE A 91 4.63 8.59 -0.75
N PHE A 92 4.63 7.87 -1.87
CA PHE A 92 5.74 7.03 -2.31
C PHE A 92 7.06 7.79 -2.52
N PRO A 93 7.08 9.02 -3.06
CA PRO A 93 8.29 9.85 -3.15
C PRO A 93 8.91 10.17 -1.78
N ASN A 94 8.12 10.13 -0.71
CA ASN A 94 8.53 10.44 0.65
C ASN A 94 8.78 9.20 1.51
N THR A 95 8.28 8.03 1.12
CA THR A 95 8.44 6.76 1.86
C THR A 95 9.39 5.78 1.19
N LYS A 96 9.77 5.98 -0.07
CA LYS A 96 10.83 5.22 -0.75
C LYS A 96 12.11 5.24 0.10
N GLY A 97 12.74 4.09 0.26
CA GLY A 97 13.94 3.87 1.07
C GLY A 97 13.69 3.79 2.57
N SER A 98 12.42 3.76 3.01
CA SER A 98 12.06 3.67 4.44
C SER A 98 11.88 2.22 4.93
N GLY A 99 12.34 1.23 4.16
CA GLY A 99 12.24 -0.20 4.52
C GLY A 99 10.84 -0.77 4.29
N THR A 100 10.13 -0.27 3.28
CA THR A 100 8.78 -0.73 2.94
C THR A 100 8.83 -1.73 1.78
N LEU A 101 7.74 -2.47 1.52
CA LEU A 101 7.69 -3.37 0.35
C LEU A 101 7.90 -2.63 -0.99
N LEU A 102 7.62 -1.32 -1.04
CA LEU A 102 7.91 -0.47 -2.20
C LEU A 102 9.40 -0.47 -2.60
N ASP A 103 10.30 -0.80 -1.68
CA ASP A 103 11.74 -0.78 -1.92
C ASP A 103 12.23 -2.03 -2.68
N THR A 104 11.44 -3.09 -2.71
CA THR A 104 11.82 -4.40 -3.26
C THR A 104 10.79 -5.03 -4.19
N THR A 105 9.57 -4.48 -4.25
CA THR A 105 8.45 -5.04 -5.00
C THR A 105 8.07 -4.09 -6.14
N PRO A 106 7.93 -4.58 -7.38
CA PRO A 106 7.40 -3.79 -8.49
C PRO A 106 6.07 -3.12 -8.15
N LEU A 107 5.86 -1.92 -8.65
CA LEU A 107 4.73 -1.07 -8.29
C LEU A 107 3.36 -1.72 -8.59
N ASP A 108 3.26 -2.50 -9.67
CA ASP A 108 2.03 -3.18 -10.06
C ASP A 108 1.67 -4.32 -9.09
N GLU A 109 2.65 -5.09 -8.62
CA GLU A 109 2.48 -6.11 -7.59
C GLU A 109 2.18 -5.48 -6.23
N TYR A 110 2.93 -4.43 -5.88
CA TYR A 110 2.71 -3.68 -4.65
C TYR A 110 1.30 -3.08 -4.59
N ARG A 111 0.80 -2.56 -5.72
CA ARG A 111 -0.56 -2.04 -5.86
C ARG A 111 -1.60 -3.10 -5.52
N LYS A 112 -1.50 -4.30 -6.10
CA LYS A 112 -2.45 -5.41 -5.84
C LYS A 112 -2.53 -5.75 -4.36
N VAL A 113 -1.38 -5.80 -3.69
CA VAL A 113 -1.29 -6.08 -2.25
C VAL A 113 -1.92 -4.96 -1.43
N LEU A 114 -1.63 -3.69 -1.75
CA LEU A 114 -2.20 -2.55 -1.04
C LEU A 114 -3.72 -2.47 -1.22
N GLU A 115 -4.21 -2.51 -2.47
CA GLU A 115 -5.64 -2.41 -2.77
C GLU A 115 -6.43 -3.52 -2.08
N SER A 116 -5.92 -4.76 -2.05
CA SER A 116 -6.57 -5.84 -1.31
C SER A 116 -6.68 -5.56 0.18
N ARG A 117 -5.61 -5.09 0.83
CA ARG A 117 -5.63 -4.77 2.27
C ARG A 117 -6.54 -3.59 2.58
N GLU A 118 -6.56 -2.59 1.71
CA GLU A 118 -7.43 -1.42 1.80
C GLU A 118 -8.89 -1.83 1.67
N GLU A 119 -9.22 -2.70 0.71
CA GLU A 119 -10.58 -3.22 0.51
C GLU A 119 -11.11 -3.98 1.73
N PHE A 120 -10.31 -4.86 2.33
CA PHE A 120 -10.70 -5.55 3.56
C PHE A 120 -10.98 -4.56 4.70
N ALA A 121 -10.08 -3.60 4.92
CA ALA A 121 -10.23 -2.60 5.96
C ALA A 121 -11.48 -1.71 5.75
N ILE A 122 -11.73 -1.27 4.51
CA ILE A 122 -12.90 -0.47 4.14
C ILE A 122 -14.18 -1.28 4.35
N THR A 123 -14.18 -2.57 3.97
CA THR A 123 -15.33 -3.45 4.13
C THR A 123 -15.68 -3.64 5.61
N GLU A 124 -14.69 -3.89 6.47
CA GLU A 124 -14.90 -4.01 7.92
C GLU A 124 -15.44 -2.71 8.53
N LEU A 125 -14.85 -1.57 8.18
CA LEU A 125 -15.30 -0.25 8.65
C LEU A 125 -16.72 0.06 8.18
N SER A 126 -17.03 -0.20 6.92
CA SER A 126 -18.35 -0.02 6.34
C SER A 126 -19.39 -0.88 7.07
N ASN A 127 -19.10 -2.17 7.29
CA ASN A 127 -20.01 -3.07 8.01
C ASN A 127 -20.22 -2.64 9.48
N LEU A 128 -19.16 -2.15 10.11
CA LEU A 128 -19.22 -1.65 11.47
C LEU A 128 -20.07 -0.39 11.58
N LEU A 129 -19.93 0.55 10.64
CA LEU A 129 -20.54 1.88 10.68
C LEU A 129 -21.88 1.98 9.95
N ALA A 130 -22.26 1.00 9.13
CA ALA A 130 -23.42 1.04 8.24
C ALA A 130 -24.67 1.62 8.90
N GLU A 131 -25.01 2.86 8.52
CA GLU A 131 -26.18 3.63 8.98
C GLU A 131 -26.27 3.85 10.50
N LYS A 132 -25.16 3.64 11.23
CA LYS A 132 -25.10 3.85 12.68
C LYS A 132 -24.58 5.23 13.00
N THR A 133 -25.18 5.87 13.99
CA THR A 133 -24.60 7.07 14.59
C THR A 133 -23.38 6.70 15.41
N PHE A 134 -22.30 7.45 15.23
CA PHE A 134 -21.07 7.28 15.97
C PHE A 134 -20.47 8.62 16.38
N THR A 135 -19.67 8.60 17.45
CA THR A 135 -18.79 9.70 17.82
C THR A 135 -17.39 9.15 18.13
N ILE A 136 -16.36 9.95 17.87
CA ILE A 136 -15.01 9.62 18.30
C ILE A 136 -14.95 9.83 19.82
N GLU A 137 -14.65 8.78 20.57
CA GLU A 137 -14.53 8.83 22.03
C GLU A 137 -13.10 9.23 22.43
N SER A 138 -12.09 8.61 21.83
CA SER A 138 -10.68 8.91 22.11
C SER A 138 -9.77 8.50 20.95
N ILE A 139 -8.68 9.26 20.77
CA ILE A 139 -7.57 8.88 19.89
C ILE A 139 -6.25 9.04 20.65
N ASP A 140 -5.62 7.93 20.97
CA ASP A 140 -4.26 7.91 21.49
C ASP A 140 -3.29 7.83 20.31
N TRP A 141 -2.30 8.72 20.26
CA TRP A 141 -1.35 8.80 19.14
C TRP A 141 0.03 8.25 19.54
N GLU A 142 0.68 7.55 18.61
CA GLU A 142 2.13 7.35 18.69
C GLU A 142 2.89 8.67 18.44
N LYS A 143 4.18 8.70 18.79
CA LYS A 143 5.08 9.79 18.38
C LYS A 143 5.05 9.89 16.85
N PRO A 144 4.85 11.08 16.27
CA PRO A 144 4.80 11.23 14.82
C PRO A 144 6.11 10.77 14.16
N ARG A 145 5.98 10.13 13.00
CA ARG A 145 7.11 9.71 12.16
C ARG A 145 7.30 10.72 11.03
N LEU A 146 8.55 10.97 10.65
CA LEU A 146 8.89 11.83 9.52
C LEU A 146 9.26 10.95 8.33
N PHE A 147 8.67 11.26 7.18
CA PHE A 147 8.91 10.60 5.90
C PHE A 147 9.23 11.69 4.88
N GLY A 148 10.50 12.04 4.71
CA GLY A 148 10.88 13.20 3.92
C GLY A 148 10.16 14.47 4.41
N ASN A 149 9.31 15.03 3.54
CA ASN A 149 8.52 16.24 3.82
C ASN A 149 7.15 15.94 4.45
N LEU A 150 6.79 14.67 4.64
CA LEU A 150 5.54 14.26 5.27
C LEU A 150 5.74 13.97 6.75
N LYS A 151 4.69 14.27 7.52
CA LYS A 151 4.59 13.83 8.91
C LYS A 151 3.44 12.83 9.06
N GLY A 152 3.78 11.61 9.44
CA GLY A 152 2.84 10.52 9.66
C GLY A 152 2.44 10.43 11.14
N TYR A 153 1.14 10.35 11.38
CA TYR A 153 0.52 10.20 12.70
C TYR A 153 -0.18 8.85 12.74
N LYS A 154 0.34 7.93 13.55
CA LYS A 154 -0.24 6.60 13.75
C LYS A 154 -1.12 6.60 15.00
N PRO A 155 -2.42 6.29 14.90
CA PRO A 155 -3.24 6.02 16.06
C PRO A 155 -2.72 4.75 16.75
N LYS A 156 -2.41 4.85 18.05
CA LYS A 156 -2.14 3.71 18.92
C LYS A 156 -3.45 3.01 19.30
N ASN A 157 -4.47 3.79 19.60
CA ASN A 157 -5.80 3.33 19.98
C ASN A 157 -6.83 4.37 19.54
N LEU A 158 -7.80 3.96 18.72
CA LEU A 158 -8.91 4.77 18.24
C LEU A 158 -10.20 4.11 18.72
N LYS A 159 -10.96 4.80 19.58
CA LYS A 159 -12.25 4.32 20.08
C LYS A 159 -13.39 5.17 19.56
N LEU A 160 -14.42 4.50 19.07
CA LEU A 160 -15.68 5.12 18.68
C LEU A 160 -16.77 4.68 19.65
N LYS A 161 -17.68 5.59 19.96
CA LYS A 161 -18.96 5.27 20.60
C LYS A 161 -19.99 5.08 19.50
N ILE A 162 -20.37 3.83 19.21
CA ILE A 162 -21.35 3.46 18.18
C ILE A 162 -22.60 2.97 18.88
N MET A 163 -23.74 3.65 18.69
CA MET A 163 -25.01 3.33 19.37
C MET A 163 -24.85 3.11 20.89
N GLY A 164 -24.02 3.93 21.54
CA GLY A 164 -23.77 3.85 22.97
C GLY A 164 -22.69 2.85 23.42
N LYS A 165 -22.20 1.97 22.54
CA LYS A 165 -21.13 1.01 22.84
C LYS A 165 -19.76 1.52 22.38
N SER A 166 -18.73 1.35 23.20
CA SER A 166 -17.35 1.68 22.83
C SER A 166 -16.76 0.55 21.97
N VAL A 167 -16.19 0.89 20.83
CA VAL A 167 -15.59 -0.03 19.85
C VAL A 167 -14.22 0.50 19.41
N SER A 168 -13.21 -0.37 19.42
CA SER A 168 -11.88 -0.05 18.91
C SER A 168 -11.81 -0.19 17.40
N ILE A 169 -11.12 0.74 16.74
CA ILE A 169 -10.93 0.78 15.29
C ILE A 169 -9.43 0.59 14.97
N PRO A 170 -8.99 -0.67 14.77
CA PRO A 170 -7.60 -0.92 14.40
C PRO A 170 -7.28 -0.60 12.94
N GLN A 171 -8.27 -0.40 12.06
CA GLN A 171 -8.07 -0.36 10.62
C GLN A 171 -7.32 0.88 10.11
N ILE A 172 -7.45 2.02 10.80
CA ILE A 172 -6.78 3.27 10.43
C ILE A 172 -5.35 3.25 11.00
N LYS A 173 -4.35 3.03 10.12
CA LYS A 173 -2.95 2.87 10.55
C LYS A 173 -2.14 4.16 10.47
N MET A 174 -2.52 5.13 9.64
CA MET A 174 -1.76 6.37 9.49
C MET A 174 -2.61 7.51 8.91
N VAL A 175 -2.45 8.70 9.49
CA VAL A 175 -2.84 9.98 8.91
C VAL A 175 -1.58 10.74 8.51
N PHE A 176 -1.52 11.25 7.28
CA PHE A 176 -0.38 12.06 6.83
C PHE A 176 -0.72 13.53 6.86
N GLN A 177 0.28 14.33 7.19
CA GLN A 177 0.25 15.79 7.11
C GLN A 177 1.16 16.27 5.98
N THR A 178 0.63 17.21 5.20
CA THR A 178 1.33 18.10 4.26
C THR A 178 1.07 19.57 4.64
N ASN A 179 1.48 20.50 3.79
CA ASN A 179 1.17 21.92 3.93
C ASN A 179 -0.33 22.20 3.80
N SER A 180 -1.05 21.46 2.95
CA SER A 180 -2.51 21.65 2.77
C SER A 180 -3.35 21.04 3.89
N GLY A 181 -2.78 20.16 4.72
CA GLY A 181 -3.45 19.62 5.90
C GLY A 181 -3.28 18.11 6.05
N TYR A 182 -4.31 17.46 6.58
CA TYR A 182 -4.28 16.07 7.03
C TYR A 182 -5.21 15.18 6.21
N LYS A 183 -4.76 13.97 5.87
CA LYS A 183 -5.55 12.97 5.14
C LYS A 183 -5.24 11.55 5.64
N VAL A 184 -6.24 10.68 5.71
CA VAL A 184 -6.03 9.26 6.06
C VAL A 184 -5.30 8.59 4.90
N GLY A 185 -4.16 7.95 5.15
CA GLY A 185 -3.32 7.41 4.06
C GLY A 185 -2.94 5.95 4.14
N VAL A 186 -3.09 5.30 5.30
CA VAL A 186 -2.85 3.86 5.41
C VAL A 186 -4.02 3.19 6.11
N LEU A 187 -4.60 2.21 5.41
CA LEU A 187 -5.59 1.28 5.92
C LEU A 187 -5.04 -0.13 5.84
N SER A 188 -5.44 -0.97 6.78
CA SER A 188 -5.12 -2.41 6.78
C SER A 188 -6.09 -3.11 7.74
N PRO A 189 -6.36 -4.41 7.56
CA PRO A 189 -7.01 -5.23 8.59
C PRO A 189 -6.32 -5.04 9.96
#